data_AF-A0A2V5QI18-F1
#
_entry.id   AF-A0A2V5QI18-F1
#
_cell.length_a   1.000
_cell.length_b   1.000
_cell.length_c   1.000
_cell.angle_alpha   90.00
_cell.angle_beta   90.00
_cell.angle_gamma   90.00
#
_symmetry.space_group_name_H-M   'P 1'
#
loop_
_entity.id
_entity.type
_entity.pdbx_description
1 polymer ?
#
loop_
_entity_poly.entity_id
_entity_poly.type
_entity_poly.pdbx_seq_one_letter_code
_entity_poly.pdbx_strand_id
1 'polypeptide(L)'
;MNGRARPPARAGRMLRIGCVKYLNARPLVRGWPGDVDFDHPSALCERLAAGKLNVALVSSFEFLRNPIYRIVNDISISSDGP
;
A
#
# COMPACT_ATOMS: atom_id res chain seq x y z
N MET A 1 -4.10 -28.64 -9.92
CA MET A 1 -4.99 -27.59 -10.44
C MET A 1 -5.80 -27.03 -9.27
N ASN A 2 -5.28 -26.07 -8.50
CA ASN A 2 -6.04 -25.43 -7.42
C ASN A 2 -6.32 -23.98 -7.78
N GLY A 3 -7.49 -23.76 -8.38
CA GLY A 3 -8.06 -22.44 -8.60
C GLY A 3 -8.43 -21.83 -7.26
N ARG A 4 -7.57 -20.96 -6.73
CA ARG A 4 -7.96 -20.05 -5.65
C ARG A 4 -9.04 -19.13 -6.23
N ALA A 5 -10.28 -19.31 -5.76
CA ALA A 5 -11.39 -18.43 -6.11
C ALA A 5 -10.97 -16.97 -5.85
N ARG A 6 -10.94 -16.16 -6.91
CA ARG A 6 -10.70 -14.72 -6.82
C ARG A 6 -11.89 -14.14 -6.04
N PRO A 7 -11.68 -13.52 -4.86
CA PRO A 7 -12.79 -12.91 -4.13
C PRO A 7 -13.46 -11.87 -5.04
N PRO A 8 -14.80 -11.76 -5.00
CA PRO A 8 -15.53 -10.82 -5.85
C PRO A 8 -15.02 -9.41 -5.57
N ALA A 9 -14.53 -8.73 -6.61
CA ALA A 9 -14.17 -7.32 -6.54
C ALA A 9 -15.45 -6.56 -6.21
N ARG A 10 -15.59 -6.08 -4.96
CA ARG A 10 -16.69 -5.21 -4.55
C ARG A 10 -16.66 -3.97 -5.43
N ALA A 11 -17.59 -3.88 -6.36
CA ALA A 11 -17.85 -2.66 -7.11
C ALA A 11 -18.26 -1.54 -6.14
N GLY A 12 -17.66 -0.35 -6.27
CA GLY A 12 -18.32 0.89 -5.87
C GLY A 12 -17.58 1.87 -4.98
N ARG A 13 -16.33 1.62 -4.55
CA ARG A 13 -15.51 2.68 -3.95
C ARG A 13 -14.18 2.77 -4.68
N MET A 14 -13.92 3.90 -5.33
CA MET A 14 -12.58 4.24 -5.82
C MET A 14 -11.62 4.18 -4.63
N LEU A 15 -10.84 3.11 -4.56
CA LEU A 15 -9.83 2.92 -3.52
C LEU A 15 -8.74 3.97 -3.73
N ARG A 16 -8.51 4.79 -2.71
CA ARG A 16 -7.45 5.80 -2.73
C ARG A 16 -6.15 5.14 -2.25
N ILE A 17 -5.23 4.96 -3.18
CA ILE A 17 -3.95 4.28 -2.96
C ILE A 17 -2.84 5.32 -2.85
N GLY A 18 -2.03 5.24 -1.80
CA GLY A 18 -0.79 5.98 -1.66
C GLY A 18 0.44 5.13 -2.00
N CYS A 19 1.42 5.72 -2.66
CA CYS A 19 2.66 5.04 -3.03
C CYS A 19 3.86 5.95 -2.81
N VAL A 20 4.97 5.38 -2.36
CA VAL A 20 6.22 6.12 -2.26
C VAL A 20 6.82 6.38 -3.64
N LYS A 21 7.54 7.49 -3.79
CA LYS A 21 8.16 7.92 -5.08
C LYS A 21 9.39 7.10 -5.50
N TYR A 22 9.69 5.99 -4.83
CA TYR A 22 10.89 5.20 -5.09
C TYR A 22 10.70 4.22 -6.26
N LEU A 23 11.77 3.97 -7.01
CA LEU A 23 11.72 3.11 -8.19
C LEU A 23 11.29 1.68 -7.85
N ASN A 24 11.73 1.17 -6.70
CA ASN A 24 11.40 -0.16 -6.18
C ASN A 24 9.90 -0.34 -5.84
N ALA A 25 9.13 0.75 -5.67
CA ALA A 25 7.70 0.70 -5.39
C ALA A 25 6.83 0.68 -6.67
N ARG A 26 7.39 1.09 -7.82
CA ARG A 26 6.65 1.14 -9.09
C ARG A 26 6.04 -0.19 -9.52
N PRO A 27 6.70 -1.36 -9.35
CA PRO A 27 6.10 -2.65 -9.71
C PRO A 27 4.82 -2.97 -8.91
N LEU A 28 4.73 -2.51 -7.66
CA LEU A 28 3.60 -2.83 -6.77
C LEU A 28 2.30 -2.11 -7.15
N VAL A 29 2.41 -0.96 -7.82
CA VAL A 29 1.25 -0.18 -8.28
C VAL A 29 1.01 -0.31 -9.78
N ARG A 30 1.85 -1.06 -10.49
CA ARG A 30 1.76 -1.22 -11.95
C ARG A 30 0.51 -2.01 -12.32
N GLY A 31 -0.28 -1.47 -13.24
CA GLY A 31 -1.52 -2.11 -13.70
C GLY A 31 -2.74 -1.83 -12.80
N TRP A 32 -2.60 -1.00 -11.77
CA TRP A 32 -3.74 -0.49 -11.03
C TRP A 32 -4.57 0.46 -11.91
N PRO A 33 -5.90 0.26 -12.04
CA PRO A 33 -6.74 1.05 -12.93
C PRO A 33 -7.18 2.41 -12.35
N GLY A 34 -6.91 2.68 -11.07
CA GLY A 34 -7.27 3.93 -10.40
C GLY A 34 -6.09 4.87 -10.19
N ASP A 35 -6.35 6.04 -9.62
CA ASP A 35 -5.30 6.98 -9.25
C ASP A 35 -4.45 6.47 -8.08
N VAL A 36 -3.16 6.79 -8.16
CA VAL A 36 -2.18 6.51 -7.12
C VAL A 36 -1.54 7.83 -6.71
N ASP A 37 -1.71 8.18 -5.44
CA ASP A 37 -1.10 9.34 -4.83
C ASP A 37 0.36 9.05 -4.50
N PHE A 38 1.28 9.73 -5.18
CA PHE A 38 2.71 9.57 -4.92
C PHE A 38 3.22 10.62 -3.94
N ASP A 39 3.74 10.19 -2.78
CA ASP A 39 4.26 11.11 -1.77
C ASP A 39 5.37 10.52 -0.90
N HIS A 40 5.92 11.31 0.01
CA HIS A 40 6.84 10.85 1.04
C HIS A 40 6.13 9.96 2.08
N PRO A 41 6.83 8.96 2.66
CA PRO A 41 6.21 8.01 3.59
C PRO A 41 5.53 8.68 4.78
N SER A 42 6.11 9.75 5.35
CA SER A 42 5.49 10.50 6.46
C SER A 42 4.15 11.14 6.06
N ALA A 43 4.09 11.79 4.89
CA ALA A 43 2.86 12.38 4.37
C ALA A 43 1.79 11.31 4.07
N LEU A 44 2.20 10.14 3.54
CA LEU A 44 1.29 9.02 3.33
C LEU A 44 0.73 8.47 4.64
N CYS A 45 1.54 8.41 5.70
CA CYS A 45 1.10 8.01 7.03
C CYS A 45 0.06 9.00 7.60
N GLU A 46 0.32 10.30 7.53
CA GLU A 46 -0.63 11.33 7.96
C GLU A 46 -1.95 11.25 7.19
N ARG A 47 -1.88 11.02 5.87
CA ARG A 47 -3.07 10.87 5.02
C ARG A 47 -3.82 9.57 5.30
N LEU A 48 -3.13 8.48 5.67
CA LEU A 48 -3.74 7.23 6.13
C LEU A 48 -4.46 7.43 7.48
N ALA A 49 -3.78 8.06 8.45
CA ALA A 49 -4.37 8.38 9.75
C ALA A 49 -5.61 9.28 9.62
N ALA A 50 -5.58 10.24 8.70
CA ALA A 50 -6.71 11.12 8.42
C ALA A 50 -7.84 10.48 7.58
N GLY A 51 -7.73 9.20 7.19
CA GLY A 51 -8.72 8.53 6.34
C GLY A 51 -8.78 9.03 4.88
N LYS A 52 -7.82 9.87 4.48
CA LYS A 52 -7.70 10.39 3.11
C LYS A 52 -7.19 9.33 2.15
N LEU A 53 -6.49 8.31 2.64
CA LEU A 53 -6.08 7.12 1.89
C LEU A 53 -6.71 5.86 2.48
N ASN A 54 -6.96 4.86 1.64
CA ASN A 54 -7.45 3.55 2.09
C ASN A 54 -6.31 2.55 2.30
N VAL A 55 -5.25 2.67 1.51
CA VAL A 55 -4.05 1.85 1.59
C VAL A 55 -2.87 2.70 1.13
N ALA A 56 -1.70 2.56 1.74
CA ALA A 56 -0.50 3.18 1.23
C ALA A 56 0.75 2.34 1.51
N LEU A 57 1.76 2.49 0.66
CA LEU A 57 3.12 2.03 0.99
C LEU A 57 3.75 2.99 2.00
N VAL A 58 4.13 2.45 3.14
CA VAL A 58 4.78 3.18 4.24
C VAL A 58 6.02 2.43 4.69
N SER A 59 6.93 3.12 5.38
CA SER A 59 8.10 2.48 5.97
C SER A 59 7.70 1.55 7.11
N SER A 60 8.40 0.43 7.27
CA SER A 60 8.24 -0.46 8.43
C SER A 60 8.52 0.27 9.75
N PHE A 61 9.39 1.28 9.74
CA PHE A 61 9.69 2.10 10.91
C PHE A 61 8.47 2.91 11.39
N GLU A 62 7.68 3.45 10.46
CA GLU A 62 6.47 4.22 10.80
C GLU A 62 5.40 3.32 11.44
N PHE A 63 5.28 2.08 10.97
CA PHE A 63 4.42 1.08 11.61
C PHE A 63 4.85 0.78 13.06
N LEU A 64 6.16 0.60 13.30
CA LEU A 64 6.68 0.36 14.65
C LEU A 64 6.42 1.54 15.59
N ARG A 65 6.44 2.76 15.07
CA ARG A 65 6.16 3.98 15.85
C ARG A 65 4.68 4.15 16.16
N ASN A 66 3.79 3.65 15.30
CA ASN A 66 2.34 3.86 15.44
C ASN A 66 1.57 2.57 15.03
N PRO A 67 1.26 1.66 15.99
CA PRO A 67 0.69 0.34 15.69
C PRO A 67 -0.80 0.38 15.29
N ILE A 68 -1.34 1.56 14.99
CA ILE A 68 -2.73 1.77 14.55
C ILE A 68 -3.01 1.22 13.14
N TYR A 69 -1.96 0.88 12.38
CA TYR A 69 -2.09 0.39 11.02
C TYR A 69 -2.08 -1.15 10.96
N ARG A 70 -2.75 -1.70 9.96
CA ARG A 70 -2.67 -3.13 9.63
C ARG A 70 -1.76 -3.32 8.43
N ILE A 71 -0.75 -4.18 8.57
CA ILE A 71 0.09 -4.65 7.46
C ILE A 71 -0.74 -5.59 6.58
N VAL A 72 -0.61 -5.44 5.27
CA VAL A 72 -1.17 -6.39 4.30
C VAL A 72 -0.26 -7.60 4.24
N ASN A 73 -0.83 -8.79 4.42
CA ASN A 73 -0.08 -10.04 4.40
C ASN A 73 0.56 -10.29 3.03
N ASP A 74 1.69 -11.02 3.05
CA ASP A 74 2.38 -11.57 1.86
C ASP A 74 2.95 -10.54 0.88
N ILE A 75 2.97 -9.24 1.23
CA ILE A 75 3.46 -8.17 0.36
C ILE A 75 4.39 -7.24 1.14
N SER A 76 5.64 -7.16 0.73
CA SER A 76 6.61 -6.18 1.24
C SER A 76 7.62 -5.79 0.16
N ILE A 77 8.30 -4.68 0.36
CA ILE A 77 9.57 -4.38 -0.32
C ILE A 77 10.66 -4.75 0.67
N SER A 78 11.47 -5.74 0.34
CA SER A 78 12.51 -6.27 1.23
C SER A 78 13.68 -6.80 0.40
N SER A 79 14.85 -6.86 1.02
CA SER A 79 16.08 -7.44 0.45
C SER A 79 16.75 -8.29 1.52
N ASP A 80 17.44 -9.36 1.13
CA ASP A 80 18.16 -10.24 2.06
C ASP A 80 19.43 -9.62 2.67
N GLY A 81 19.79 -8.40 2.23
CA GLY A 81 21.05 -7.77 2.61
C GLY A 81 22.25 -8.45 1.93
N PRO A 82 23.49 -7.99 2.24
CA PRO A 82 24.72 -8.70 1.92
C PRO A 82 24.99 -9.88 2.89
#